data_AF-A0A259HD32-F1
#
_entry.id   AF-A0A259HD32-F1
#
_cell.length_a   1.000
_cell.length_b   1.000
_cell.length_c   1.000
_cell.angle_alpha   90.00
_cell.angle_beta   90.00
_cell.angle_gamma   90.00
#
_symmetry.space_group_name_H-M   'P 1'
#
loop_
_entity.id
_entity.type
_entity.pdbx_description
1 polymer ?
#
loop_
_entity_poly.entity_id
_entity_poly.type
_entity_poly.pdbx_seq_one_letter_code
_entity_poly.pdbx_strand_id
1 'polypeptide(L)' 'MKSKEAVLEALQEGKNLISGITGLQYTLINNILHSRHSERSDWNQSELCFYNPPSWLNLKIIEEKSITL' A
#
# COMPACT_ATOMS: atom_id res chain seq x y z
N MET A 1 6.32 -4.53 -13.70
CA MET A 1 5.61 -4.83 -12.43
C MET A 1 6.66 -4.90 -11.33
N LYS A 2 6.41 -4.30 -10.15
CA LYS A 2 7.32 -4.46 -9.00
C LYS A 2 7.19 -5.88 -8.45
N SER A 3 8.30 -6.49 -8.00
CA SER A 3 8.26 -7.81 -7.37
C SER A 3 7.61 -7.77 -6.00
N LYS A 4 7.16 -8.90 -5.46
CA LYS A 4 6.56 -9.01 -4.12
C LYS A 4 7.47 -8.39 -3.06
N GLU A 5 8.78 -8.63 -3.18
CA GLU A 5 9.82 -8.15 -2.27
C GLU A 5 9.85 -6.62 -2.28
N ALA A 6 9.84 -5.98 -3.45
CA ALA A 6 9.85 -4.53 -3.56
C ALA A 6 8.59 -3.87 -2.99
N VAL A 7 7.43 -4.54 -3.05
CA VAL A 7 6.19 -4.04 -2.45
C VAL A 7 6.22 -4.20 -0.93
N LEU A 8 6.80 -5.30 -0.42
CA LEU A 8 7.01 -5.51 1.02
C LEU A 8 8.01 -4.52 1.60
N GLU A 9 9.16 -4.33 0.95
CA GLU A 9 10.18 -3.36 1.34
C GLU A 9 9.59 -1.95 1.40
N ALA A 10 8.82 -1.55 0.38
CA ALA A 10 8.18 -0.23 0.39
C ALA A 10 7.23 -0.06 1.59
N LEU A 11 6.43 -1.07 1.92
CA LEU A 11 5.57 -1.01 3.10
C LEU A 11 6.37 -0.99 4.41
N GLN A 12 7.47 -1.73 4.50
CA GLN A 12 8.35 -1.74 5.66
C GLN A 12 9.08 -0.40 5.85
N GLU A 13 9.37 0.31 4.75
CA GLU A 13 9.87 1.69 4.74
C GLU A 13 8.79 2.73 5.10
N GLY A 14 7.54 2.30 5.37
CA GLY A 14 6.43 3.19 5.70
C GLY A 14 5.79 3.89 4.51
N LYS A 15 6.07 3.44 3.27
CA LYS A 15 5.45 4.02 2.07
C LYS A 15 4.01 3.58 1.94
N ASN A 16 3.16 4.51 1.53
CA ASN A 16 1.78 4.21 1.17
C ASN A 16 1.71 3.68 -0.26
N LEU A 17 0.95 2.62 -0.44
CA LEU A 17 0.68 2.01 -1.73
C LEU A 17 -0.77 2.24 -2.12
N ILE A 18 -1.09 2.22 -3.42
CA ILE A 18 -2.46 2.29 -3.93
C ILE A 18 -2.74 1.15 -4.88
N SER A 19 -3.89 0.50 -4.70
CA SER A 19 -4.44 -0.47 -5.65
C SER A 19 -4.94 0.25 -6.88
N GLY A 20 -4.37 -0.08 -8.04
CA GLY A 20 -4.83 0.47 -9.32
C GLY A 20 -6.21 -0.03 -9.77
N ILE A 21 -6.76 -1.06 -9.10
CA ILE A 21 -8.08 -1.63 -9.42
C ILE A 21 -9.16 -1.00 -8.55
N THR A 22 -8.91 -0.91 -7.24
CA THR A 22 -9.92 -0.53 -6.25
C THR A 22 -9.76 0.89 -5.73
N GLY A 23 -8.63 1.55 -6.02
CA GLY A 23 -8.29 2.86 -5.45
C GLY A 23 -7.96 2.84 -3.96
N LEU A 24 -7.99 1.67 -3.32
CA LEU A 24 -7.63 1.51 -1.91
C LEU A 24 -6.15 1.80 -1.71
N GLN A 25 -5.86 2.58 -0.68
CA GLN A 25 -4.50 2.78 -0.20
C GLN A 25 -4.17 1.73 0.86
N TYR A 26 -2.91 1.34 0.93
CA TYR A 26 -2.38 0.36 1.87
C TYR A 26 -1.11 0.87 2.53
N THR A 27 -0.94 0.53 3.80
CA THR A 27 0.26 0.84 4.57
C THR A 27 0.47 -0.19 5.67
N LEU A 28 1.68 -0.30 6.22
CA LEU A 28 1.96 -1.13 7.39
C LEU A 28 1.97 -0.25 8.65
N ILE A 29 1.13 -0.59 9.63
CA ILE A 29 1.09 0.03 10.96
C ILE A 29 1.25 -1.10 11.97
N ASN A 30 2.26 -1.00 12.84
CA ASN A 30 2.59 -2.06 13.82
C ASN A 30 2.74 -3.45 13.19
N ASN A 31 3.37 -3.51 12.00
CA ASN A 31 3.54 -4.74 11.20
C ASN A 31 2.21 -5.40 10.75
N ILE A 32 1.10 -4.67 10.80
CA ILE A 32 -0.22 -5.09 10.34
C ILE A 32 -0.58 -4.27 9.10
N LEU A 33 -1.05 -4.95 8.05
CA LEU A 33 -1.50 -4.27 6.84
C LEU A 33 -2.82 -3.56 7.12
N HIS A 34 -2.82 -2.26 6.88
CA HIS A 34 -4.02 -1.44 6.94
C HIS A 34 -4.40 -0.97 5.55
N SER A 35 -5.69 -0.74 5.34
CA SER A 35 -6.23 -0.16 4.13
C SER A 35 -7.12 1.03 4.43
N ARG A 36 -7.21 1.94 3.48
CA ARG A 36 -8.19 3.03 3.49
C ARG A 36 -8.65 3.35 2.08
N HIS A 37 -9.85 3.90 1.97
CA HIS A 37 -10.23 4.63 0.76
C HIS A 37 -9.53 5.98 0.75
N SER A 38 -9.09 6.45 -0.42
CA SER A 38 -8.40 7.75 -0.57
C SER A 38 -9.21 8.94 -0.04
N GLU A 39 -10.54 8.82 -0.01
CA GLU A 39 -11.47 9.83 0.47
C GLU A 39 -11.71 9.76 1.99
N ARG A 40 -11.21 8.72 2.67
CA ARG A 40 -11.40 8.50 4.11
C ARG A 40 -10.11 8.79 4.88
N SER A 41 -10.26 9.38 6.05
CA SER A 41 -9.14 9.71 6.93
C SER A 41 -8.61 8.51 7.71
N ASP A 42 -9.46 7.53 7.99
CA ASP A 42 -9.15 6.43 8.91
C ASP A 42 -8.59 5.20 8.21
N TRP A 43 -7.51 4.67 8.79
CA TRP A 43 -6.93 3.39 8.43
C TRP A 43 -7.65 2.26 9.15
N ASN A 44 -8.09 1.26 8.39
CA ASN A 44 -8.72 0.07 8.93
C ASN A 44 -7.79 -1.12 8.71
N GLN A 45 -7.77 -2.08 9.63
CA GLN A 45 -7.03 -3.31 9.41
C GLN A 45 -7.56 -3.99 8.14
N SER A 46 -6.64 -4.30 7.22
CA SER A 46 -6.97 -4.97 5.98
C SER A 46 -7.06 -6.47 6.22
N GLU A 47 -8.10 -7.12 5.67
CA GLU A 47 -8.18 -8.58 5.63
C GLU A 47 -7.21 -9.19 4.61
N LEU A 48 -6.60 -8.37 3.74
CA LEU A 48 -5.63 -8.85 2.77
C LEU A 48 -4.33 -9.28 3.47
N CYS A 49 -4.01 -10.56 3.36
CA CYS A 49 -2.72 -11.08 3.77
C CYS A 49 -1.72 -10.91 2.63
N PHE A 50 -0.58 -10.26 2.91
CA PHE A 50 0.47 -10.00 1.92
C PHE A 50 1.11 -11.27 1.32
N TYR A 51 0.86 -12.42 1.96
CA TYR A 51 1.29 -13.74 1.50
C TYR A 51 0.36 -14.35 0.44
N ASN A 52 -0.80 -13.74 0.15
CA ASN A 52 -1.71 -14.21 -0.88
C ASN A 52 -1.34 -13.58 -2.26
N PRO A 53 -0.92 -14.39 -3.25
CA PRO A 53 -0.29 -13.92 -4.50
C PRO A 53 -1.03 -12.89 -5.40
N PRO A 54 -2.36 -12.67 -5.36
CA PRO A 54 -2.99 -11.72 -6.29
C PRO A 54 -2.94 -10.25 -5.87
N SER A 55 -2.81 -9.97 -4.57
CA SER A 55 -3.17 -8.66 -4.01
C SER A 55 -2.10 -7.59 -4.22
N TRP A 56 -0.81 -7.99 -4.20
CA TRP A 56 0.32 -7.08 -4.35
C TRP A 56 0.63 -6.73 -5.81
N LEU A 57 0.19 -7.54 -6.80
CA LEU A 57 0.43 -7.30 -8.23
C LEU A 57 -0.14 -5.97 -8.74
N ASN A 58 -1.18 -5.47 -8.06
CA ASN A 58 -1.91 -4.27 -8.46
C ASN A 58 -1.55 -3.03 -7.62
N LEU A 59 -0.59 -3.16 -6.71
CA LEU A 59 -0.17 -2.07 -5.84
C LEU A 59 0.90 -1.20 -6.54
N LYS A 60 0.67 0.10 -6.53
CA LYS A 60 1.61 1.13 -6.99
C LYS A 60 2.07 1.95 -5.80
N ILE A 61 3.35 2.27 -5.74
CA ILE A 61 3.85 3.22 -4.73
C ILE A 61 3.24 4.58 -5.04
N ILE A 62 2.65 5.22 -4.03
CA ILE A 62 2.30 6.63 -4.14
C ILE A 62 3.62 7.37 -3.99
N GLU A 63 4.26 7.71 -5.11
CA GLU A 63 5.37 8.65 -5.08
C GLU A 63 4.80 9.96 -4.58
N GLU A 64 5.22 10.39 -3.38
CA GLU A 64 5.03 11.77 -2.99
C GLU A 64 5.67 12.60 -4.10
N LYS A 65 4.82 13.34 -4.81
CA LYS A 65 5.27 14.28 -5.82
C LYS A 65 6.24 15.20 -5.10
N SER A 66 7.55 15.04 -5.32
CA SER A 66 8.57 15.89 -4.74
C SER A 66 8.12 17.32 -4.99
N ILE A 67 7.67 18.01 -3.94
CA ILE A 67 7.38 19.42 -4.01
C ILE A 67 8.75 20.03 -4.22
N THR A 68 9.09 20.29 -5.49
CA THR A 68 10.22 21.12 -5.84
C THR A 68 9.81 22.51 -5.40
N LEU A 69 10.25 22.90 -4.20
CA LEU A 69 10.20 24.27 -3.71
C LEU A 69 11.13 25.14 -4.56
#